data_AF-A0A7R8VN17-F1
#
_entry.id   AF-A0A7R8VN17-F1
#
_cell.length_a   1.000
_cell.length_b   1.000
_cell.length_c   1.000
_cell.angle_alpha   90.00
_cell.angle_beta   90.00
_cell.angle_gamma   90.00
#
_symmetry.space_group_name_H-M   'P 1'
#
loop_
_entity.id
_entity.type
_entity.pdbx_description
1 polymer ?
#
loop_
_entity_poly.entity_id
_entity_poly.type
_entity_poly.pdbx_seq_one_letter_code
_entity_poly.pdbx_strand_id
1 'polypeptide(L)'
;MAMFKMANFPIPTSNYVSEIVLLIFVCLTESSRIFLGRKGNLTGNSVCLLMSIILLIPSALGVLYFLLWQTYVFRLEAILCYIQLTFQSLQLLFSVTCLMFFYKTGTYK
;
A
#
# COMPACT_ATOMS: atom_id res chain seq x y z
N MET A 1 -0.26 13.81 -11.36
CA MET A 1 0.73 14.33 -10.40
C MET A 1 2.08 14.63 -11.07
N ALA A 2 2.78 13.61 -11.56
CA ALA A 2 4.05 13.78 -12.27
C ALA A 2 3.97 14.75 -13.47
N MET A 3 2.90 14.69 -14.27
CA MET A 3 2.70 15.60 -15.41
C MET A 3 2.52 17.07 -15.01
N PHE A 4 1.83 17.34 -13.89
CA PHE A 4 1.64 18.71 -13.40
C PHE A 4 2.96 19.29 -12.86
N LYS A 5 3.73 18.46 -12.16
CA LYS A 5 5.04 18.81 -11.61
C LYS A 5 6.04 19.12 -12.72
N MET A 6 6.04 18.31 -13.77
CA MET A 6 6.86 18.49 -14.98
C MET A 6 6.55 19.80 -15.71
N ALA A 7 5.30 20.26 -15.72
CA ALA A 7 4.91 21.49 -16.40
C ALA A 7 5.24 22.77 -15.62
N ASN A 8 5.33 22.71 -14.28
CA ASN A 8 5.41 23.91 -13.44
C ASN A 8 6.76 24.10 -12.72
N PHE A 9 7.61 23.08 -12.60
CA PHE A 9 8.85 23.16 -11.82
C PHE A 9 10.09 22.65 -12.60
N PRO A 10 11.26 23.30 -12.46
CA PRO A 10 12.50 22.84 -13.07
C PRO A 10 13.18 21.78 -12.17
N ILE A 11 12.76 20.52 -12.30
CA ILE A 11 13.39 19.38 -11.59
C ILE A 11 14.23 18.57 -12.60
N PRO A 12 15.38 18.00 -12.21
CA PRO A 12 16.18 17.14 -13.08
C PRO A 12 15.37 15.94 -13.58
N THR A 13 15.55 15.60 -14.87
CA THR A 13 14.82 14.52 -15.56
C THR A 13 14.89 13.16 -14.85
N SER A 14 16.01 12.87 -14.19
CA SER A 14 16.22 11.64 -13.41
C SER A 14 15.25 11.49 -12.23
N ASN A 15 14.87 12.58 -11.56
CA ASN A 15 13.99 12.50 -10.40
C ASN A 15 12.56 12.11 -10.80
N TYR A 16 12.03 12.65 -11.91
CA TYR A 16 10.67 12.33 -12.36
C TYR A 16 10.50 10.86 -12.74
N VAL A 17 11.51 10.25 -13.38
CA VAL A 17 11.47 8.83 -13.74
C VAL A 17 11.37 7.98 -12.49
N SER A 18 12.17 8.29 -11.46
CA SER A 18 12.12 7.58 -10.18
C SER A 18 10.75 7.67 -9.51
N GLU A 19 10.12 8.86 -9.53
CA GLU A 19 8.78 9.07 -8.97
C GLU A 19 7.71 8.25 -9.71
N ILE A 20 7.74 8.23 -11.04
CA ILE A 20 6.78 7.46 -11.86
C ILE A 20 6.95 5.95 -11.62
N VAL A 21 8.20 5.47 -11.59
CA VAL A 21 8.50 4.04 -11.35
C VAL A 21 8.00 3.61 -9.97
N LEU A 22 8.26 4.42 -8.94
CA LEU A 22 7.77 4.15 -7.59
C LEU A 22 6.25 4.17 -7.50
N LEU A 23 5.59 5.08 -8.24
CA LEU A 23 4.13 5.17 -8.24
C LEU A 23 3.49 3.93 -8.88
N ILE A 24 4.07 3.45 -9.99
CA ILE A 24 3.67 2.19 -10.63
C ILE A 24 3.91 1.02 -9.67
N PHE A 25 5.08 0.97 -9.03
CA PHE A 25 5.41 -0.08 -8.07
C PHE A 25 4.40 -0.13 -6.92
N VAL A 26 4.11 1.01 -6.28
CA VAL A 26 3.13 1.12 -5.19
C VAL A 26 1.74 0.67 -5.67
N CYS A 27 1.31 1.11 -6.86
CA CYS A 27 0.01 0.73 -7.43
C CYS A 27 -0.13 -0.78 -7.66
N LEU A 28 0.92 -1.43 -8.18
CA LEU A 28 0.96 -2.89 -8.36
C LEU A 28 0.93 -3.62 -7.01
N THR A 29 1.68 -3.16 -6.01
CA THR A 29 1.64 -3.73 -4.66
C THR A 29 0.29 -3.54 -3.98
N GLU A 30 -0.37 -2.40 -4.13
CA GLU A 30 -1.73 -2.21 -3.59
C GLU A 30 -2.74 -3.13 -4.26
N SER A 31 -2.71 -3.20 -5.59
CA SER A 31 -3.66 -4.01 -6.36
C SER A 31 -3.54 -5.49 -6.01
N SER A 32 -2.31 -6.00 -5.92
CA SER A 32 -2.04 -7.38 -5.50
C SER A 32 -2.47 -7.65 -4.07
N ARG A 33 -2.29 -6.70 -3.14
CA ARG A 33 -2.78 -6.83 -1.76
C ARG A 33 -4.29 -6.89 -1.65
N ILE A 34 -5.00 -5.98 -2.31
CA ILE A 34 -6.47 -5.96 -2.28
C ILE A 34 -7.01 -7.27 -2.86
N PHE A 35 -6.41 -7.75 -3.95
CA PHE A 35 -6.78 -9.01 -4.56
C PHE A 35 -6.56 -10.21 -3.62
N LEU A 36 -5.38 -10.31 -2.99
CA LEU A 36 -5.04 -11.37 -2.03
C LEU A 36 -5.91 -11.30 -0.77
N GLY A 37 -6.21 -10.09 -0.27
CA GLY A 37 -7.10 -9.89 0.88
C GLY A 37 -8.52 -10.35 0.59
N ARG A 38 -9.06 -10.01 -0.59
CA ARG A 38 -10.38 -10.47 -1.02
C ARG A 38 -10.42 -11.99 -1.20
N LYS A 39 -9.39 -12.57 -1.79
CA LYS A 39 -9.28 -14.02 -1.99
C LYS A 39 -9.13 -14.77 -0.65
N GLY A 40 -8.30 -14.26 0.26
CA GLY A 40 -8.11 -14.82 1.60
C GLY A 40 -9.38 -14.81 2.44
N ASN A 41 -10.18 -13.74 2.36
CA ASN A 41 -11.46 -13.65 3.05
C ASN A 41 -12.49 -14.66 2.50
N LEU A 42 -12.57 -14.83 1.18
CA LEU A 42 -13.52 -15.76 0.54
C LEU A 42 -13.18 -17.23 0.76
N THR A 43 -11.89 -17.59 0.70
CA THR A 43 -11.44 -18.99 0.80
C THR A 43 -11.18 -19.42 2.25
N GLY A 44 -11.28 -18.51 3.22
CA GLY A 44 -10.90 -18.77 4.61
C GLY A 44 -9.44 -19.20 4.77
N ASN A 45 -8.59 -18.86 3.80
CA ASN A 45 -7.23 -19.35 3.72
C ASN A 45 -6.29 -18.39 4.45
N SER A 46 -5.81 -18.83 5.61
CA SER A 46 -4.87 -18.08 6.46
C SER A 46 -3.58 -17.71 5.73
N VAL A 47 -3.15 -18.48 4.73
CA VAL A 47 -1.93 -18.20 3.93
C VAL A 47 -2.12 -16.98 3.03
N CYS A 48 -3.30 -16.83 2.40
CA CYS A 48 -3.59 -15.65 1.57
C CYS A 48 -3.65 -14.37 2.41
N LEU A 49 -4.19 -14.45 3.64
CA LEU A 49 -4.17 -13.33 4.58
C LEU A 49 -2.75 -12.96 5.02
N LEU A 50 -1.89 -13.96 5.29
CA LEU A 50 -0.49 -13.72 5.65
C LEU A 50 0.27 -13.03 4.52
N MET A 51 0.06 -13.45 3.26
CA MET A 51 0.67 -12.82 2.09
C MET A 51 0.26 -11.36 1.94
N SER A 52 -1.00 -11.00 2.20
CA SER A 52 -1.45 -9.61 2.21
C SER A 52 -0.74 -8.76 3.29
N ILE A 53 -0.43 -9.35 4.45
CA ILE A 53 0.33 -8.68 5.52
C ILE A 53 1.80 -8.50 5.12
N ILE A 54 2.42 -9.50 4.48
CA ILE A 54 3.82 -9.38 4.00
C ILE A 54 3.94 -8.26 2.97
N LEU A 55 3.01 -8.19 2.02
CA LEU A 55 2.99 -7.14 1.01
C LEU A 55 2.71 -5.74 1.61
N LEU A 56 2.27 -5.64 2.87
CA LEU A 56 2.06 -4.36 3.55
C LEU A 56 3.37 -3.58 3.68
N ILE A 57 4.47 -4.32 3.94
CA ILE A 57 5.80 -3.77 4.18
C ILE A 57 6.28 -2.97 2.95
N PRO A 58 6.33 -3.53 1.72
CA PRO A 58 6.79 -2.77 0.55
C PRO A 58 5.90 -1.57 0.22
N SER A 59 4.59 -1.59 0.48
CA SER A 59 3.81 -0.35 0.32
C SER A 59 4.04 0.68 1.38
N ALA A 60 4.13 0.28 2.64
CA ALA A 60 4.38 1.25 3.70
C ALA A 60 5.71 1.97 3.45
N LEU A 61 6.72 1.23 2.99
CA LEU A 61 8.00 1.78 2.54
C LEU A 61 7.82 2.71 1.32
N GLY A 62 7.03 2.33 0.31
CA GLY A 62 6.75 3.17 -0.85
C GLY A 62 6.06 4.50 -0.49
N VAL A 63 5.06 4.46 0.41
CA VAL A 63 4.36 5.66 0.89
C VAL A 63 5.27 6.53 1.75
N LEU A 64 6.09 5.93 2.62
CA LEU A 64 7.09 6.66 3.40
C LEU A 64 8.13 7.34 2.52
N TYR A 65 8.54 6.70 1.42
CA TYR A 65 9.44 7.30 0.44
C TYR A 65 8.83 8.56 -0.17
N PHE A 66 7.56 8.52 -0.59
CA PHE A 66 6.85 9.70 -1.10
C PHE A 66 6.74 10.81 -0.05
N LEU A 67 6.55 10.47 1.22
CA LEU A 67 6.35 11.46 2.28
C LEU A 67 7.66 12.14 2.72
N LEU A 68 8.78 11.40 2.77
CA LEU A 68 10.04 11.87 3.34
C LEU A 68 11.08 12.31 2.31
N TRP A 69 11.17 11.61 1.17
CA TRP A 69 12.28 11.76 0.22
C TRP A 69 11.94 12.58 -1.02
N GLN A 70 10.67 12.96 -1.20
CA GLN A 70 10.23 13.73 -2.34
C GLN A 70 10.63 15.22 -2.20
N THR A 71 11.34 15.76 -3.19
CA THR A 71 11.91 17.13 -3.15
C THR A 71 10.85 18.23 -3.12
N TYR A 72 9.67 17.96 -3.69
CA TYR A 72 8.52 18.87 -3.68
C TYR A 72 7.28 18.04 -3.35
N VAL A 73 6.85 18.10 -2.10
CA VAL A 73 5.63 17.46 -1.64
C VAL A 73 4.45 18.40 -1.89
N PHE A 74 3.57 18.02 -2.80
CA PHE A 74 2.31 18.73 -2.96
C PHE A 74 1.32 18.34 -1.85
N ARG A 75 0.47 19.30 -1.45
CA ARG A 75 -0.57 19.06 -0.45
C ARG A 75 -1.50 17.90 -0.83
N LEU A 76 -1.85 17.79 -2.11
CA LEU A 76 -2.70 16.70 -2.61
C LEU A 76 -2.01 15.33 -2.47
N GLU A 77 -0.72 15.24 -2.80
CA GLU A 77 0.07 14.01 -2.66
C GLU A 77 0.14 13.55 -1.20
N ALA A 78 0.42 14.48 -0.29
CA ALA A 78 0.44 14.18 1.14
C ALA A 78 -0.92 13.66 1.62
N ILE A 79 -2.03 14.32 1.25
CA ILE A 79 -3.38 13.87 1.60
C ILE A 79 -3.64 12.46 1.08
N LEU A 80 -3.29 12.15 -0.17
CA LEU A 80 -3.45 10.81 -0.74
C LEU A 80 -2.62 9.76 0.01
N CYS A 81 -1.38 10.09 0.40
CA CYS A 81 -0.54 9.21 1.20
C CYS A 81 -1.14 8.92 2.58
N TYR A 82 -1.69 9.94 3.26
CA TYR A 82 -2.38 9.76 4.54
C TYR A 82 -3.65 8.90 4.40
N ILE A 83 -4.44 9.13 3.36
CA ILE A 83 -5.62 8.32 3.06
C ILE A 83 -5.19 6.86 2.83
N GLN A 84 -4.17 6.63 2.01
CA GLN A 84 -3.65 5.29 1.74
C GLN A 84 -3.17 4.59 3.02
N LEU A 85 -2.41 5.26 3.88
CA LEU A 85 -1.98 4.73 5.17
C LEU A 85 -3.17 4.38 6.08
N THR A 86 -4.23 5.18 6.06
CA THR A 86 -5.44 4.94 6.85
C THR A 86 -6.19 3.70 6.37
N PHE A 87 -6.33 3.52 5.05
CA PHE A 87 -6.90 2.28 4.51
C PHE A 87 -6.02 1.07 4.82
N GLN A 88 -4.70 1.25 4.74
CA GLN A 88 -3.73 0.20 4.97
C GLN A 88 -3.72 -0.28 6.44
N SER A 89 -3.88 0.63 7.40
CA SER A 89 -4.03 0.29 8.83
C SER A 89 -5.37 -0.41 9.10
N LEU A 90 -6.46 0.06 8.51
CA LEU A 90 -7.77 -0.58 8.63
C LEU A 90 -7.77 -2.01 8.06
N GLN A 91 -7.13 -2.21 6.91
CA GLN A 91 -6.96 -3.53 6.30
C GLN A 91 -6.17 -4.48 7.21
N LEU A 92 -5.11 -3.99 7.87
CA LEU A 92 -4.35 -4.78 8.83
C LEU A 92 -5.22 -5.20 10.02
N LEU A 93 -5.99 -4.26 10.60
CA LEU A 93 -6.90 -4.56 11.72
C LEU A 93 -7.91 -5.64 11.36
N PHE A 94 -8.50 -5.56 10.16
CA PHE A 94 -9.45 -6.57 9.68
C PHE A 94 -8.76 -7.91 9.46
N SER A 95 -7.56 -7.91 8.85
CA SER A 95 -6.79 -9.13 8.58
C SER A 95 -6.39 -9.86 9.87
N VAL A 96 -5.98 -9.12 10.90
CA VAL A 96 -5.66 -9.69 12.23
C VAL A 96 -6.91 -10.26 12.89
N THR A 97 -8.03 -9.54 12.85
CA THR A 97 -9.31 -10.04 13.41
C THR A 97 -9.75 -11.34 12.73
N CYS A 98 -9.68 -11.42 11.39
CA CYS A 98 -9.98 -12.64 10.65
C CYS A 98 -9.04 -13.79 11.00
N LEU A 99 -7.75 -13.52 11.14
CA LEU A 99 -6.75 -14.51 11.50
C LEU A 99 -7.02 -15.07 12.92
N MET A 100 -7.31 -14.21 13.88
CA MET A 100 -7.73 -14.61 15.24
C MET A 100 -8.99 -15.48 15.23
N PHE A 101 -9.97 -15.15 14.38
CA PHE A 101 -11.16 -15.97 14.20
C PHE A 101 -10.81 -17.37 13.67
N PHE A 102 -9.98 -17.47 12.62
CA PHE A 102 -9.57 -18.77 12.06
C PHE A 102 -8.76 -19.61 13.06
N TYR A 103 -7.86 -19.00 13.82
CA TYR A 103 -7.15 -19.71 14.89
C TYR A 103 -8.13 -20.27 15.92
N LYS A 104 -9.10 -19.46 16.35
CA LYS A 104 -10.13 -19.90 17.29
C LYS A 104 -10.95 -21.06 16.73
N THR A 105 -11.42 -20.98 15.48
CA THR A 105 -12.22 -22.05 14.85
C THR A 105 -11.41 -23.33 14.60
N GLY A 106 -10.10 -23.22 14.33
CA GLY A 106 -9.20 -24.36 14.16
C GLY A 106 -8.98 -25.16 15.44
N THR A 107 -9.01 -24.51 16.61
CA THR A 107 -8.87 -25.16 17.93
C THR A 107 -10.12 -25.94 18.36
N TYR A 108 -11.29 -25.70 17.74
CA TYR A 108 -12.53 -26.43 18.02
C TYR A 108 -12.84 -27.56 17.02
N LYS A 109 -11.86 -27.97 16.20
CA LYS A 109 -11.97 -29.13 15.32
C LYS A 109 -11.25 -30.34 15.88
#